data_AF-A0A2A2H010-F1
#
_entry.id   AF-A0A2A2H010-F1
#
_cell.length_a   1.000
_cell.length_b   1.000
_cell.length_c   1.000
_cell.angle_alpha   90.00
_cell.angle_beta   90.00
_cell.angle_gamma   90.00
#
_symmetry.space_group_name_H-M   'P 1'
#
loop_
_entity.id
_entity.type
_entity.pdbx_description
1 polymer ?
#
loop_
_entity_poly.entity_id
_entity_poly.type
_entity_poly.pdbx_seq_one_letter_code
_entity_poly.pdbx_strand_id
1 'polypeptide(L)'
;MPYDYFIHSKSVSHSLCGDALRVRKVNTYLKIIDMLMDIYKKYPNAVNQTPACWWQISKEGFGVVLSIQAIKSPKIKYEMVKRFFDEGYWHITWQHATTLKLKWRLSRRYLKLKSLLKYKT
;
A
#
# COMPACT_ATOMS: atom_id res chain seq x y z
N MET A 1 -1.31 -27.19 -30.08
CA MET A 1 -0.16 -26.29 -30.28
C MET A 1 0.11 -25.53 -28.98
N PRO A 2 1.24 -25.75 -28.30
CA PRO A 2 1.50 -25.18 -26.98
C PRO A 2 2.40 -23.94 -27.09
N TYR A 3 1.84 -22.80 -27.49
CA TYR A 3 2.61 -21.54 -27.64
C TYR A 3 2.27 -20.45 -26.62
N ASP A 4 1.29 -20.64 -25.73
CA ASP A 4 0.88 -19.59 -24.78
C ASP A 4 1.54 -19.66 -23.40
N TYR A 5 2.15 -20.79 -23.03
CA TYR A 5 2.73 -20.98 -21.69
C TYR A 5 4.08 -20.27 -21.49
N PHE A 6 4.84 -20.03 -22.57
CA PHE A 6 6.18 -19.43 -22.48
C PHE A 6 6.18 -17.90 -22.31
N ILE A 7 5.06 -17.22 -22.62
CA ILE A 7 4.95 -15.77 -22.46
C ILE A 7 4.67 -15.41 -20.99
N HIS A 8 3.87 -16.23 -20.29
CA HIS A 8 3.52 -16.00 -18.89
C HIS A 8 4.68 -16.29 -17.93
N SER A 9 5.50 -17.31 -18.18
CA SER A 9 6.66 -17.65 -17.34
C SER A 9 7.77 -16.58 -17.34
N LYS A 10 7.85 -15.77 -18.39
CA LYS A 10 8.76 -14.61 -18.50
C LYS A 10 8.16 -13.32 -17.95
N SER A 11 6.91 -13.34 -17.45
CA SER A 11 6.33 -12.15 -16.83
C SER A 11 7.14 -11.75 -15.60
N VAL A 12 7.40 -10.45 -15.44
CA VAL A 12 8.23 -9.92 -14.35
C VAL A 12 7.64 -10.20 -12.96
N SER A 13 6.36 -10.61 -12.89
CA SER A 13 5.69 -11.11 -11.69
C SER A 13 6.21 -12.48 -11.23
N HIS A 14 6.72 -13.31 -12.14
CA HIS A 14 7.28 -14.63 -11.83
C HIS A 14 8.78 -14.63 -11.57
N SER A 15 9.51 -13.58 -11.96
CA SER A 15 10.95 -13.47 -11.69
C SER A 15 11.28 -12.95 -10.29
N LEU A 16 10.36 -12.25 -9.63
CA LEU A 16 10.58 -11.69 -8.30
C LEU A 16 10.10 -12.63 -7.20
N CYS A 17 10.99 -12.96 -6.26
CA CYS A 17 10.67 -13.77 -5.09
C CYS A 17 10.92 -12.99 -3.79
N GLY A 18 10.29 -13.43 -2.70
CA GLY A 18 10.56 -12.94 -1.35
C GLY A 18 10.26 -11.45 -1.15
N ASP A 19 11.20 -10.73 -0.56
CA ASP A 19 11.02 -9.32 -0.17
C ASP A 19 10.99 -8.37 -1.36
N ALA A 20 11.69 -8.67 -2.45
CA ALA A 20 11.66 -7.86 -3.67
C ALA A 20 10.24 -7.79 -4.27
N LEU A 21 9.53 -8.92 -4.29
CA LEU A 21 8.13 -8.96 -4.72
C LEU A 21 7.23 -8.12 -3.80
N ARG A 22 7.48 -8.13 -2.50
CA ARG A 22 6.69 -7.38 -1.51
C ARG A 22 6.93 -5.88 -1.61
N VAL A 23 8.18 -5.46 -1.78
CA VAL A 23 8.53 -4.06 -2.06
C VAL A 23 7.87 -3.59 -3.35
N ARG A 24 7.88 -4.42 -4.40
CA ARG A 24 7.15 -4.10 -5.63
C ARG A 24 5.66 -3.91 -5.37
N LYS A 25 5.01 -4.81 -4.62
CA LYS A 25 3.60 -4.67 -4.25
C LYS A 25 3.33 -3.38 -3.49
N VAL A 26 4.17 -3.04 -2.51
CA VAL A 26 4.10 -1.75 -1.79
C VAL A 26 4.15 -0.59 -2.78
N ASN A 27 5.14 -0.55 -3.67
CA ASN A 27 5.29 0.51 -4.66
C ASN A 27 4.10 0.60 -5.62
N THR A 28 3.55 -0.54 -6.05
CA THR A 28 2.34 -0.56 -6.89
C THR A 28 1.16 0.07 -6.16
N TYR A 29 0.92 -0.31 -4.91
CA TYR A 29 -0.18 0.26 -4.13
C TYR A 29 0.00 1.76 -3.88
N LEU A 30 1.21 2.20 -3.55
CA LEU A 30 1.50 3.63 -3.37
C LEU A 30 1.24 4.43 -4.65
N LYS A 31 1.70 3.91 -5.81
CA LYS A 31 1.45 4.55 -7.10
C LYS A 31 -0.04 4.67 -7.41
N ILE A 32 -0.85 3.65 -7.04
CA ILE A 32 -2.31 3.73 -7.20
C ILE A 32 -2.89 4.82 -6.31
N ILE A 33 -2.43 4.93 -5.06
CA ILE A 33 -2.86 6.01 -4.15
C ILE A 33 -2.48 7.38 -4.74
N ASP A 34 -1.26 7.55 -5.24
CA ASP A 34 -0.82 8.80 -5.88
C ASP A 34 -1.72 9.17 -7.06
N MET A 35 -1.98 8.21 -7.96
CA MET A 35 -2.85 8.42 -9.12
C MET A 35 -4.27 8.83 -8.68
N LEU A 36 -4.83 8.20 -7.65
CA LEU A 36 -6.16 8.54 -7.13
C LEU A 36 -6.17 9.94 -6.49
N MET A 37 -5.12 10.30 -5.76
CA MET A 37 -4.96 11.63 -5.17
C MET A 37 -4.79 12.72 -6.23
N ASP A 38 -4.10 12.44 -7.33
CA ASP A 38 -3.94 13.38 -8.43
C ASP A 38 -5.25 13.59 -9.20
N ILE A 39 -6.03 12.53 -9.41
CA ILE A 39 -7.40 12.63 -9.95
C ILE A 39 -8.28 13.49 -9.03
N TYR A 40 -8.18 13.30 -7.71
CA TYR A 40 -8.91 14.11 -6.74
C TYR A 40 -8.53 15.59 -6.82
N LYS A 41 -7.23 15.91 -6.81
CA LYS A 41 -6.74 17.29 -6.93
C LYS A 41 -7.26 17.97 -8.20
N LYS A 42 -7.35 17.22 -9.30
CA LYS A 42 -7.81 17.73 -10.60
C LYS A 42 -9.33 17.89 -10.67
N TYR A 43 -10.10 17.03 -10.01
CA TYR A 43 -11.57 16.99 -10.09
C TYR A 43 -12.25 16.85 -8.72
N PRO A 44 -12.08 17.81 -7.80
CA PRO A 44 -12.53 17.66 -6.41
C PRO A 44 -14.06 17.50 -6.31
N ASN A 45 -14.82 18.25 -7.11
CA ASN A 45 -16.29 18.23 -7.08
C ASN A 45 -16.87 16.86 -7.49
N ALA A 46 -16.31 16.23 -8.52
CA ALA A 46 -16.77 14.92 -9.00
C ALA A 46 -16.39 13.78 -8.02
N VAL A 47 -15.19 13.84 -7.45
CA VAL A 47 -14.69 12.82 -6.53
C VAL A 47 -15.40 12.89 -5.17
N ASN A 48 -15.72 14.08 -4.67
CA ASN A 48 -16.49 14.23 -3.42
C ASN A 48 -17.89 13.61 -3.51
N GLN A 49 -18.48 13.56 -4.70
CA GLN A 49 -19.75 12.89 -4.96
C GLN A 49 -19.60 11.37 -5.10
N THR A 50 -18.36 10.84 -5.10
CA THR A 50 -18.06 9.43 -5.36
C THR A 50 -17.32 8.78 -4.17
N PRO A 51 -18.05 8.23 -3.18
CA PRO A 51 -17.46 7.57 -2.00
C PRO A 51 -16.52 6.41 -2.32
N ALA A 52 -16.70 5.78 -3.50
CA ALA A 52 -15.89 4.66 -3.95
C ALA A 52 -14.41 5.01 -4.13
N CYS A 53 -14.07 6.24 -4.52
CA CYS A 53 -12.68 6.68 -4.69
C CYS A 53 -11.93 6.71 -3.35
N TRP A 54 -12.54 7.32 -2.34
CA TRP A 54 -12.01 7.35 -0.97
C TRP A 54 -11.87 5.96 -0.37
N TRP A 55 -12.89 5.14 -0.56
CA TRP A 55 -12.84 3.75 -0.12
C TRP A 55 -11.70 2.98 -0.81
N GLN A 56 -11.46 3.21 -2.10
CA GLN A 56 -10.36 2.59 -2.82
C GLN A 56 -9.00 3.00 -2.25
N ILE A 57 -8.77 4.30 -2.00
CA ILE A 57 -7.54 4.79 -1.34
C ILE A 57 -7.29 4.05 -0.03
N SER A 58 -8.31 3.93 0.84
CA SER A 58 -8.17 3.24 2.12
C SER A 58 -7.87 1.74 1.99
N LYS A 59 -8.40 1.08 0.94
CA LYS A 59 -8.12 -0.32 0.65
C LYS A 59 -6.70 -0.53 0.14
N GLU A 60 -6.23 0.30 -0.79
CA GLU A 60 -4.86 0.20 -1.29
C GLU A 60 -3.85 0.49 -0.17
N GLY A 61 -4.14 1.47 0.69
CA GLY A 61 -3.34 1.74 1.89
C GLY A 61 -3.32 0.57 2.86
N PHE A 62 -4.43 -0.16 3.02
CA PHE A 62 -4.43 -1.41 3.78
C PHE A 62 -3.59 -2.51 3.10
N GLY A 63 -3.58 -2.57 1.77
CA GLY A 63 -2.71 -3.44 0.97
C GLY A 63 -1.21 -3.15 1.18
N VAL A 64 -0.83 -1.87 1.27
CA VAL A 64 0.53 -1.43 1.64
C VAL A 64 0.91 -1.99 3.00
N VAL A 65 0.06 -1.77 4.01
CA VAL A 65 0.28 -2.24 5.39
C VAL A 65 0.51 -3.74 5.43
N LEU A 66 -0.32 -4.54 4.76
CA LEU A 66 -0.17 -5.99 4.71
C LEU A 66 1.12 -6.41 4.01
N SER A 67 1.47 -5.75 2.91
CA SER A 67 2.68 -6.05 2.13
C SER A 67 3.94 -5.75 2.93
N ILE A 68 3.98 -4.63 3.65
CA ILE A 68 5.07 -4.27 4.56
C ILE A 68 5.21 -5.30 5.69
N GLN A 69 4.09 -5.70 6.31
CA GLN A 69 4.12 -6.68 7.39
C GLN A 69 4.70 -8.03 6.95
N ALA A 70 4.43 -8.42 5.70
CA ALA A 70 4.91 -9.67 5.14
C ALA A 70 6.44 -9.68 4.96
N ILE A 71 7.10 -8.54 4.74
CA ILE A 71 8.56 -8.44 4.50
C ILE A 71 9.34 -9.17 5.60
N LYS A 72 10.35 -9.96 5.24
CA LYS A 72 11.17 -10.71 6.21
C LYS A 72 12.32 -9.84 6.73
N SER A 73 13.04 -9.17 5.84
CA SER A 73 14.18 -8.32 6.17
C SER A 73 13.75 -7.14 7.07
N PRO A 74 14.31 -7.02 8.30
CA PRO A 74 14.00 -5.91 9.19
C PRO A 74 14.39 -4.55 8.62
N LYS A 75 15.51 -4.48 7.89
CA LYS A 75 16.00 -3.24 7.26
C LYS A 75 15.04 -2.74 6.19
N ILE A 76 14.66 -3.60 5.25
CA ILE A 76 13.72 -3.24 4.17
C ILE A 76 12.36 -2.90 4.76
N LYS A 77 11.89 -3.67 5.76
CA LYS A 77 10.64 -3.37 6.45
C LYS A 77 10.67 -1.99 7.08
N TYR A 78 11.74 -1.63 7.80
CA TYR A 78 11.92 -0.30 8.37
C TYR A 78 11.87 0.80 7.30
N GLU A 79 12.62 0.64 6.20
CA GLU A 79 12.65 1.62 5.11
C GLU A 79 11.25 1.84 4.51
N MET A 80 10.51 0.76 4.25
CA MET A 80 9.15 0.86 3.72
C MET A 80 8.16 1.47 4.72
N VAL A 81 8.29 1.13 6.02
CA VAL A 81 7.48 1.75 7.07
C VAL A 81 7.76 3.24 7.14
N LYS A 82 9.05 3.62 7.20
CA LYS A 82 9.48 5.03 7.28
C LYS A 82 8.90 5.81 6.12
N ARG A 83 9.09 5.32 4.89
CA ARG A 83 8.53 5.92 3.67
C ARG A 83 7.01 6.09 3.75
N PHE A 84 6.29 5.06 4.17
CA PHE A 84 4.83 5.08 4.27
C PHE A 84 4.28 6.13 5.27
N PHE A 85 5.06 6.46 6.31
CA PHE A 85 4.71 7.52 7.25
C PHE A 85 5.20 8.90 6.82
N ASP A 86 6.45 9.01 6.37
CA ASP A 86 7.11 10.27 6.02
C ASP A 86 6.44 10.90 4.78
N GLU A 87 6.05 10.10 3.79
CA GLU A 87 5.33 10.57 2.58
C GLU A 87 3.82 10.79 2.85
N GLY A 88 3.34 10.62 4.09
CA GLY A 88 1.97 10.96 4.49
C GLY A 88 0.90 9.93 4.11
N TYR A 89 1.25 8.84 3.42
CA TYR A 89 0.30 7.81 2.98
C TYR A 89 -0.51 7.18 4.12
N TRP A 90 0.09 7.00 5.30
CA TRP A 90 -0.65 6.54 6.47
C TRP A 90 -1.83 7.45 6.81
N HIS A 91 -1.60 8.77 6.81
CA HIS A 91 -2.62 9.74 7.17
C HIS A 91 -3.80 9.68 6.20
N ILE A 92 -3.50 9.70 4.90
CA ILE A 92 -4.50 9.59 3.83
C ILE A 92 -5.28 8.28 3.95
N THR A 93 -4.58 7.16 4.15
CA THR A 93 -5.21 5.84 4.34
C THR A 93 -6.17 5.83 5.52
N TRP A 94 -5.75 6.41 6.65
CA TRP A 94 -6.52 6.45 7.88
C TRP A 94 -7.75 7.36 7.77
N GLN A 95 -7.58 8.56 7.20
CA GLN A 95 -8.64 9.54 7.02
C GLN A 95 -9.81 8.98 6.20
N HIS A 96 -9.49 8.22 5.15
CA HIS A 96 -10.49 7.68 4.22
C HIS A 96 -10.96 6.26 4.54
N ALA A 97 -10.52 5.67 5.66
CA ALA A 97 -11.04 4.39 6.12
C ALA A 97 -12.50 4.54 6.61
N THR A 98 -13.46 4.24 5.74
CA THR A 98 -14.89 4.54 5.99
C THR A 98 -15.57 3.57 6.96
N THR A 99 -15.09 2.33 7.09
CA THR A 99 -15.75 1.32 7.94
C THR A 99 -15.04 1.13 9.28
N LEU A 100 -15.82 0.90 10.34
CA LEU A 100 -15.29 0.58 11.68
C LEU A 100 -14.36 -0.64 11.65
N LYS A 101 -14.72 -1.67 10.87
CA LYS A 101 -13.89 -2.86 10.68
C LYS A 101 -12.52 -2.53 10.06
N LEU A 102 -12.48 -1.64 9.07
CA LEU A 102 -11.23 -1.23 8.44
C LEU A 102 -10.39 -0.37 9.38
N LYS A 103 -10.99 0.62 10.05
CA LYS A 103 -10.32 1.41 11.08
C LYS A 103 -9.70 0.51 12.15
N TRP A 104 -10.45 -0.44 12.69
CA TRP A 104 -9.93 -1.41 13.67
C TRP A 104 -8.74 -2.23 13.15
N ARG A 105 -8.80 -2.70 11.89
CA ARG A 105 -7.71 -3.45 11.26
C ARG A 105 -6.46 -2.59 11.06
N LEU A 106 -6.63 -1.31 10.73
CA LEU A 106 -5.54 -0.34 10.58
C LEU A 106 -4.93 0.02 11.93
N SER A 107 -5.73 0.41 12.93
CA SER A 107 -5.27 0.80 14.27
C SER A 107 -4.40 -0.28 14.94
N ARG A 108 -4.82 -1.55 14.89
CA ARG A 108 -4.02 -2.65 15.46
C ARG A 108 -2.67 -2.82 14.77
N ARG A 109 -2.57 -2.46 13.50
CA ARG A 109 -1.33 -2.57 12.71
C ARG A 109 -0.47 -1.33 12.82
N TYR A 110 -1.08 -0.16 13.00
CA TYR A 110 -0.41 1.10 13.28
C TYR A 110 0.61 0.96 14.42
N LEU A 111 0.18 0.40 15.56
CA LEU A 111 1.04 0.24 16.73
C LEU A 111 2.28 -0.63 16.40
N LYS A 112 2.09 -1.71 15.65
CA LYS A 112 3.17 -2.60 15.21
C LYS A 112 4.12 -1.93 14.21
N LEU A 113 3.61 -1.08 13.33
CA LEU A 113 4.45 -0.35 12.38
C LEU A 113 5.22 0.77 13.10
N LYS A 114 4.57 1.51 13.99
CA LYS A 114 5.21 2.58 14.78
C LYS A 114 6.29 2.05 15.72
N SER A 115 6.13 0.85 16.30
CA SER A 115 7.19 0.27 17.14
C SER A 115 8.47 0.00 16.35
N LEU A 116 8.38 -0.32 15.05
CA LEU A 116 9.55 -0.49 14.19
C LEU A 116 10.32 0.83 13.96
N LEU A 117 9.64 1.97 14.00
CA LEU A 117 10.28 3.28 13.86
C LEU A 117 11.00 3.71 15.14
N LYS A 118 10.49 3.34 16.32
CA LYS A 118 11.08 3.68 17.62
C LYS A 118 12.41 2.95 17.90
N TYR A 119 12.64 1.79 17.28
CA TYR A 119 13.82 0.96 17.54
C TYR A 119 15.13 1.49 16.93
N LYS A 120 15.08 2.56 16.13
CA LYS A 120 16.22 3.09 15.38
C LYS A 120 16.53 4.57 15.68
N THR A 121 15.89 5.11 16.70
CA THR A 121 16.19 6.38 17.39
C THR A 121 16.81 6.06 18.73
#